data_AF-A0A1J3IYA3-F1
#
_entry.id   AF-A0A1J3IYA3-F1
#
_cell.length_a   1.000
_cell.length_b   1.000
_cell.length_c   1.000
_cell.angle_alpha   90.00
_cell.angle_beta   90.00
_cell.angle_gamma   90.00
#
_symmetry.space_group_name_H-M   'P 1'
#
loop_
_entity.id
_entity.type
_entity.pdbx_description
1 polymer ?
#
loop_
_entity_poly.entity_id
_entity_poly.type
_entity_poly.pdbx_seq_one_letter_code
_entity_poly.pdbx_strand_id
1 'polypeptide(L)'
;LLGFDDYITPYSQARGEDIMRGVNYASAAAGVREETGRQLGARITFAGQVANHVNTVSQVVNILGDENEAANYLSKCIYSIGLGSNDYLNNYFMPTFYSTGNQYSPDSFANDLINRYTQQLRIMYNNGARKFALIGIGAIGCSPNELAQNSRDGTTCDERINSANRIFNSKLVALVDHFNQNTPDAKFTYINAYGIFQDMVANPSRYGFRVTNAGCCGVGRNNGQITCLP
;
A
#
# COMPACT_ATOMS: atom_id res chain seq x y z
N LEU A 1 12.62 10.10 16.11
CA LEU A 1 11.27 10.21 15.53
C LEU A 1 11.24 11.38 14.56
N LEU A 2 10.43 11.33 13.50
CA LEU A 2 10.36 12.35 12.44
C LEU A 2 9.77 13.72 12.88
N GLY A 3 9.64 13.96 14.19
CA GLY A 3 9.15 15.23 14.74
C GLY A 3 7.63 15.41 14.71
N PHE A 4 6.86 14.33 14.56
CA PHE A 4 5.40 14.38 14.65
C PHE A 4 4.95 14.14 16.09
N ASP A 5 4.19 15.09 16.64
CA ASP A 5 3.55 14.98 17.96
C ASP A 5 2.16 14.32 17.87
N ASP A 6 1.56 14.33 16.67
CA ASP A 6 0.23 13.79 16.36
C ASP A 6 0.23 12.95 15.07
N TYR A 7 -0.88 12.25 14.80
CA TYR A 7 -1.09 11.56 13.54
C TYR A 7 -1.18 12.54 12.35
N ILE A 8 -0.73 12.08 11.18
CA ILE A 8 -0.86 12.86 9.94
C ILE A 8 -2.34 13.00 9.56
N THR A 9 -2.80 14.24 9.36
CA THR A 9 -4.19 14.58 9.05
C THR A 9 -4.66 13.91 7.74
N PRO A 10 -5.85 13.28 7.72
CA PRO A 10 -6.41 12.73 6.49
C PRO A 10 -6.75 13.85 5.48
N TYR A 11 -6.55 13.58 4.19
CA TYR A 11 -6.80 14.55 3.12
C TYR A 11 -8.19 15.20 3.16
N SER A 12 -9.23 14.46 3.56
CA SER A 12 -10.59 14.97 3.70
C SER A 12 -10.70 16.15 4.68
N GLN A 13 -9.82 16.22 5.67
CA GLN A 13 -9.81 17.23 6.73
C GLN A 13 -8.64 18.21 6.65
N ALA A 14 -7.54 17.86 5.98
CA ALA A 14 -6.33 18.69 5.92
C ALA A 14 -6.57 20.02 5.20
N ARG A 15 -6.29 21.15 5.87
CA ARG A 15 -6.40 22.51 5.30
C ARG A 15 -5.23 23.38 5.80
N GLY A 16 -4.89 24.44 5.06
CA GLY A 16 -3.92 25.45 5.52
C GLY A 16 -2.59 24.86 5.99
N GLU A 17 -2.21 25.12 7.24
CA GLU A 17 -0.94 24.62 7.82
C GLU A 17 -0.83 23.09 7.89
N ASP A 18 -1.94 22.35 7.99
CA ASP A 18 -1.90 20.88 8.05
C ASP A 18 -1.23 20.31 6.80
N ILE A 19 -1.52 20.91 5.64
CA ILE A 19 -0.96 20.52 4.34
C ILE A 19 0.56 20.66 4.34
N MET A 20 1.07 21.66 5.03
CA MET A 20 2.51 21.88 5.14
C MET A 20 3.16 20.82 6.04
N ARG A 21 2.48 20.34 7.09
CA ARG A 21 3.03 19.32 8.01
C ARG A 21 3.01 17.92 7.42
N GLY A 22 2.02 17.61 6.59
CA GLY A 22 1.88 16.34 5.91
C GLY A 22 0.43 15.93 5.75
N VAL A 23 0.13 15.09 4.75
CA VAL A 23 -1.24 14.70 4.43
C VAL A 23 -1.32 13.19 4.21
N ASN A 24 -2.32 12.55 4.82
CA ASN A 24 -2.60 11.14 4.65
C ASN A 24 -3.69 10.94 3.59
N TYR A 25 -3.31 10.37 2.45
CA TYR A 25 -4.22 10.07 1.34
C TYR A 25 -4.78 8.64 1.39
N ALA A 26 -4.31 7.79 2.31
CA ALA A 26 -4.66 6.39 2.34
C ALA A 26 -6.18 6.19 2.51
N SER A 27 -6.73 5.28 1.73
CA SER A 27 -8.12 4.85 1.82
C SER A 27 -8.16 3.34 2.05
N ALA A 28 -8.97 2.92 3.02
CA ALA A 28 -9.28 1.51 3.22
C ALA A 28 -9.85 0.89 1.92
N ALA A 29 -9.63 -0.41 1.74
CA ALA A 29 -10.01 -1.19 0.56
C ALA A 29 -9.41 -0.74 -0.79
N ALA A 30 -8.64 0.36 -0.84
CA ALA A 30 -8.07 0.84 -2.09
C ALA A 30 -7.04 -0.13 -2.68
N GLY A 31 -7.07 -0.25 -4.01
CA GLY A 31 -6.06 -0.94 -4.79
C GLY A 31 -5.41 -0.03 -5.81
N VAL A 32 -4.45 -0.61 -6.52
CA VAL A 32 -3.81 -0.04 -7.70
C VAL A 32 -4.77 -0.04 -8.89
N ARG A 33 -5.60 -1.08 -9.02
CA ARG A 33 -6.67 -1.13 -10.04
C ARG A 33 -7.92 -0.41 -9.56
N GLU A 34 -8.64 0.18 -10.50
CA GLU A 34 -9.81 1.00 -10.19
C GLU A 34 -10.93 0.19 -9.55
N GLU A 35 -11.17 -1.04 -10.00
CA GLU A 35 -12.27 -1.86 -9.50
C GLU A 35 -11.98 -2.55 -8.17
N THR A 36 -10.72 -2.62 -7.73
CA THR A 36 -10.30 -3.28 -6.48
C THR A 36 -11.06 -2.72 -5.27
N GLY A 37 -11.57 -3.62 -4.43
CA GLY A 37 -12.23 -3.28 -3.17
C GLY A 37 -13.60 -2.59 -3.28
N ARG A 38 -14.19 -2.46 -4.49
CA ARG A 38 -15.49 -1.78 -4.69
C ARG A 38 -16.65 -2.43 -3.92
N GLN A 39 -16.59 -3.74 -3.69
CA GLN A 39 -17.57 -4.50 -2.92
C GLN A 39 -17.58 -4.15 -1.43
N LEU A 40 -16.51 -3.51 -0.94
CA LEU A 40 -16.39 -3.04 0.44
C LEU A 40 -16.88 -1.59 0.62
N GLY A 41 -17.41 -0.97 -0.43
CA GLY A 41 -17.97 0.38 -0.41
C GLY A 41 -17.11 1.43 -1.12
N ALA A 42 -17.32 2.70 -0.74
CA ALA A 42 -16.58 3.82 -1.31
C ALA A 42 -15.11 3.77 -0.89
N ARG A 43 -14.22 4.02 -1.86
CA ARG A 43 -12.76 4.00 -1.68
C ARG A 43 -12.10 4.93 -2.67
N ILE A 44 -10.99 5.53 -2.26
CA ILE A 44 -10.12 6.35 -3.11
C ILE A 44 -8.98 5.47 -3.60
N THR A 45 -9.02 5.11 -4.89
CA THR A 45 -8.03 4.23 -5.55
C THR A 45 -6.66 4.90 -5.60
N PHE A 46 -5.60 4.16 -5.96
CA PHE A 46 -4.25 4.77 -6.03
C PHE A 46 -4.24 6.02 -6.92
N ALA A 47 -4.86 5.96 -8.10
CA ALA A 47 -4.98 7.11 -8.99
C ALA A 47 -5.74 8.28 -8.34
N GLY A 48 -6.83 8.00 -7.61
CA GLY A 48 -7.55 9.02 -6.84
C GLY A 48 -6.70 9.64 -5.72
N GLN A 49 -5.88 8.84 -5.03
CA GLN A 49 -4.98 9.33 -3.98
C GLN A 49 -3.89 10.23 -4.57
N VAL A 50 -3.34 9.87 -5.73
CA VAL A 50 -2.39 10.70 -6.46
C VAL A 50 -3.04 11.99 -6.97
N ALA A 51 -4.28 11.94 -7.45
CA ALA A 51 -5.02 13.15 -7.84
C ALA A 51 -5.23 14.10 -6.66
N ASN A 52 -5.58 13.58 -5.48
CA ASN A 52 -5.66 14.36 -4.25
C ASN A 52 -4.30 14.98 -3.86
N HIS A 53 -3.21 14.24 -4.07
CA HIS A 53 -1.87 14.76 -3.88
C HIS A 53 -1.55 15.91 -4.85
N VAL A 54 -1.88 15.79 -6.14
CA VAL A 54 -1.70 16.87 -7.13
C VAL A 54 -2.50 18.12 -6.71
N ASN A 55 -3.74 17.96 -6.23
CA ASN A 55 -4.50 19.09 -5.68
C ASN A 55 -3.81 19.73 -4.47
N THR A 56 -3.15 18.92 -3.65
CA THR A 56 -2.38 19.40 -2.50
C THR A 56 -1.14 20.17 -2.95
N VAL A 57 -0.46 19.71 -4.00
CA VAL A 57 0.68 20.41 -4.61
C VAL A 57 0.26 21.81 -5.08
N SER A 58 -0.88 21.94 -5.76
CA SER A 58 -1.41 23.25 -6.16
C SER A 58 -1.68 24.17 -4.95
N GLN A 59 -2.14 23.62 -3.83
CA GLN A 59 -2.33 24.40 -2.60
C GLN A 59 -1.00 24.84 -1.99
N VAL A 60 0.02 23.97 -1.99
CA VAL A 60 1.37 24.33 -1.54
C VAL A 60 1.96 25.46 -2.39
N VAL A 61 1.80 25.39 -3.71
CA VAL A 61 2.20 26.48 -4.63
C VAL A 61 1.50 27.78 -4.26
N ASN A 62 0.19 27.75 -4.00
CA ASN A 62 -0.55 28.96 -3.61
C ASN A 62 -0.12 29.52 -2.25
N ILE A 63 0.23 28.66 -1.29
CA ILE A 63 0.68 29.07 0.05
C ILE A 63 2.06 29.72 0.00
N LEU A 64 2.98 29.14 -0.78
CA LEU A 64 4.36 29.63 -0.90
C LEU A 64 4.50 30.78 -1.92
N GLY A 65 3.59 30.86 -2.89
CA GLY A 65 3.56 31.92 -3.90
C GLY A 65 4.55 31.73 -5.06
N ASP A 66 5.34 30.65 -5.06
CA ASP A 66 6.32 30.33 -6.10
C ASP A 66 6.43 28.81 -6.34
N GLU A 67 6.44 28.42 -7.63
CA GLU A 67 6.50 27.02 -8.03
C GLU A 67 7.84 26.35 -7.69
N ASN A 68 8.96 27.09 -7.75
CA ASN A 68 10.27 26.54 -7.43
C ASN A 68 10.43 26.35 -5.93
N GLU A 69 9.92 27.28 -5.12
CA GLU A 69 9.87 27.12 -3.67
C GLU A 69 9.01 25.91 -3.28
N ALA A 70 7.85 25.73 -3.90
CA ALA A 70 7.00 24.56 -3.71
C ALA A 70 7.69 23.26 -4.12
N ALA A 71 8.35 23.23 -5.28
CA ALA A 71 9.10 22.06 -5.72
C ALA A 71 10.24 21.71 -4.76
N ASN A 72 10.99 22.72 -4.29
CA ASN A 72 12.04 22.55 -3.29
C ASN A 72 11.47 22.05 -1.96
N TYR A 73 10.31 22.55 -1.54
CA TYR A 73 9.61 22.08 -0.36
C TYR A 73 9.22 20.61 -0.47
N LEU A 74 8.51 20.24 -1.54
CA LEU A 74 8.01 18.89 -1.81
C LEU A 74 9.15 17.87 -1.98
N SER A 75 10.32 18.30 -2.47
CA SER A 75 11.51 17.45 -2.59
C SER A 75 12.04 16.96 -1.24
N LYS A 76 11.74 17.68 -0.16
CA LYS A 76 12.17 17.33 1.20
C LYS A 76 11.25 16.29 1.84
N CYS A 77 9.99 16.22 1.42
CA CYS A 77 8.97 15.31 1.93
C CYS A 77 9.30 13.84 1.64
N ILE A 78 8.77 12.94 2.47
CA ILE A 78 8.84 11.48 2.29
C ILE A 78 7.46 10.97 1.89
N TYR A 79 7.41 10.21 0.81
CA TYR A 79 6.21 9.62 0.25
C TYR A 79 6.20 8.12 0.56
N SER A 80 5.39 7.71 1.53
CA SER A 80 5.24 6.29 1.91
C SER A 80 4.03 5.68 1.22
N ILE A 81 4.24 4.60 0.46
CA ILE A 81 3.21 4.01 -0.39
C ILE A 81 3.14 2.50 -0.11
N GLY A 82 2.00 2.07 0.44
CA GLY A 82 1.68 0.66 0.70
C GLY A 82 0.38 0.29 0.00
N LEU A 83 0.48 -0.22 -1.22
CA LEU A 83 -0.64 -0.61 -2.08
C LEU A 83 -0.33 -1.92 -2.79
N GLY A 84 -1.35 -2.74 -3.01
CA GLY A 84 -1.23 -4.04 -3.69
C GLY A 84 -1.92 -5.18 -2.94
N SER A 85 -1.96 -5.16 -1.60
CA SER A 85 -2.59 -6.25 -0.82
C SER A 85 -4.07 -6.43 -1.16
N ASN A 86 -4.82 -5.33 -1.32
CA ASN A 86 -6.22 -5.40 -1.73
C ASN A 86 -6.39 -5.88 -3.18
N ASP A 87 -5.43 -5.62 -4.07
CA ASP A 87 -5.51 -6.13 -5.45
C ASP A 87 -5.41 -7.66 -5.49
N TYR A 88 -4.81 -8.29 -4.48
CA TYR A 88 -4.82 -9.74 -4.33
C TYR A 88 -6.01 -10.25 -3.52
N LEU A 89 -6.24 -9.74 -2.31
CA LEU A 89 -7.30 -10.23 -1.41
C LEU A 89 -8.71 -9.83 -1.85
N ASN A 90 -8.86 -8.57 -2.24
CA ASN A 90 -10.14 -7.92 -2.52
C ASN A 90 -10.34 -7.68 -4.03
N ASN A 91 -9.67 -8.50 -4.87
CA ASN A 91 -9.81 -8.53 -6.32
C ASN A 91 -9.37 -9.89 -6.91
N TYR A 92 -8.06 -10.14 -7.11
CA TYR A 92 -7.55 -11.28 -7.89
C TYR A 92 -7.99 -12.65 -7.35
N PHE A 93 -7.96 -12.83 -6.03
CA PHE A 93 -8.37 -14.06 -5.36
C PHE A 93 -9.82 -14.05 -4.86
N MET A 94 -10.66 -13.16 -5.41
CA MET A 94 -12.06 -13.01 -5.02
C MET A 94 -13.02 -13.24 -6.21
N PRO A 95 -13.10 -14.48 -6.75
CA PRO A 95 -13.78 -14.79 -8.01
C PRO A 95 -15.29 -14.53 -7.98
N THR A 96 -15.91 -14.44 -6.80
CA THR A 96 -17.34 -14.11 -6.64
C THR A 96 -17.67 -12.69 -7.10
N PHE A 97 -16.72 -11.75 -7.01
CA PHE A 97 -16.93 -10.34 -7.34
C PHE A 97 -16.14 -9.86 -8.56
N TYR A 98 -15.10 -10.61 -8.95
CA TYR A 98 -14.12 -10.22 -9.96
C TYR A 98 -13.71 -11.37 -10.86
N SER A 99 -13.56 -11.09 -12.15
CA SER A 99 -13.08 -12.06 -13.14
C SER A 99 -11.56 -12.06 -13.33
N THR A 100 -10.83 -11.20 -12.62
CA THR A 100 -9.39 -10.96 -12.82
C THR A 100 -8.55 -12.22 -12.59
N GLY A 101 -8.88 -13.03 -11.58
CA GLY A 101 -8.25 -14.33 -11.33
C GLY A 101 -8.36 -15.33 -12.50
N ASN A 102 -9.38 -15.19 -13.35
CA ASN A 102 -9.57 -16.02 -14.55
C ASN A 102 -8.98 -15.38 -15.81
N GLN A 103 -8.75 -14.07 -15.79
CA GLN A 103 -8.25 -13.30 -16.95
C GLN A 103 -6.72 -13.20 -16.97
N TYR A 104 -6.08 -13.25 -15.80
CA TYR A 104 -4.65 -13.06 -15.66
C TYR A 104 -3.99 -14.24 -14.95
N SER A 105 -2.80 -14.62 -15.42
CA SER A 105 -1.89 -15.41 -14.61
C SER A 105 -1.32 -14.55 -13.48
N PRO A 106 -0.75 -15.13 -12.41
CA PRO A 106 -0.14 -14.34 -11.34
C PRO A 106 0.93 -13.35 -11.84
N ASP A 107 1.72 -13.76 -12.85
CA ASP A 107 2.73 -12.89 -13.45
C ASP A 107 2.13 -11.75 -14.28
N SER A 108 1.14 -12.03 -15.14
CA SER A 108 0.52 -10.99 -15.97
C SER A 108 -0.31 -10.01 -15.14
N PHE A 109 -0.93 -10.47 -14.05
CA PHE A 109 -1.59 -9.60 -13.08
C PHE A 109 -0.59 -8.67 -12.40
N ALA A 110 0.53 -9.21 -11.90
CA ALA A 110 1.59 -8.41 -11.29
C ALA A 110 2.18 -7.38 -12.27
N ASN A 111 2.34 -7.74 -13.56
CA ASN A 111 2.77 -6.80 -14.60
C ASN A 111 1.75 -5.65 -14.80
N ASP A 112 0.45 -5.95 -14.84
CA ASP A 112 -0.58 -4.90 -14.94
C ASP A 112 -0.54 -3.95 -13.73
N LEU A 113 -0.44 -4.50 -12.51
CA LEU A 113 -0.32 -3.68 -11.30
C LEU A 113 0.92 -2.78 -11.37
N ILE A 114 2.09 -3.32 -11.70
CA ILE A 114 3.35 -2.57 -11.78
C ILE A 114 3.30 -1.49 -12.86
N ASN A 115 2.68 -1.75 -14.01
CA ASN A 115 2.51 -0.74 -15.06
C ASN A 115 1.68 0.45 -14.57
N ARG A 116 0.54 0.18 -13.90
CA ARG A 116 -0.32 1.22 -13.32
C ARG A 116 0.38 1.96 -12.18
N TYR A 117 1.07 1.23 -11.32
CA TYR A 117 1.85 1.78 -10.21
C TYR A 117 2.92 2.75 -10.73
N THR A 118 3.62 2.36 -11.79
CA THR A 118 4.64 3.18 -12.46
C THR A 118 4.07 4.51 -12.95
N GLN A 119 2.87 4.52 -13.55
CA GLN A 119 2.24 5.76 -14.01
C GLN A 119 1.96 6.71 -12.85
N GLN A 120 1.44 6.21 -11.73
CA GLN A 120 1.17 7.03 -10.55
C GLN A 120 2.45 7.60 -9.95
N LEU A 121 3.52 6.80 -9.84
CA LEU A 121 4.82 7.28 -9.37
C LEU A 121 5.41 8.36 -10.27
N ARG A 122 5.26 8.23 -11.60
CA ARG A 122 5.68 9.26 -12.55
C ARG A 122 4.92 10.57 -12.35
N ILE A 123 3.60 10.51 -12.13
CA ILE A 123 2.80 11.70 -11.83
C ILE A 123 3.32 12.37 -10.55
N MET A 124 3.52 11.62 -9.47
CA MET A 124 4.04 12.18 -8.21
C MET A 124 5.44 12.80 -8.40
N TYR A 125 6.35 12.11 -9.08
CA TYR A 125 7.69 12.62 -9.38
C TYR A 125 7.64 13.92 -10.20
N ASN A 126 6.79 13.98 -11.22
CA ASN A 126 6.60 15.19 -12.04
C ASN A 126 5.97 16.34 -11.23
N ASN A 127 5.38 16.06 -10.07
CA ASN A 127 4.80 17.05 -9.15
C ASN A 127 5.67 17.28 -7.90
N GLY A 128 7.00 17.13 -8.02
CA GLY A 128 7.96 17.54 -7.00
C GLY A 128 8.32 16.47 -5.96
N ALA A 129 7.71 15.29 -5.98
CA ALA A 129 8.08 14.21 -5.08
C ALA A 129 9.48 13.65 -5.42
N ARG A 130 10.33 13.47 -4.40
CA ARG A 130 11.72 12.97 -4.57
C ARG A 130 12.13 11.82 -3.67
N LYS A 131 11.48 11.59 -2.52
CA LYS A 131 11.86 10.53 -1.59
C LYS A 131 10.71 9.54 -1.43
N PHE A 132 10.84 8.37 -2.03
CA PHE A 132 9.78 7.36 -2.07
C PHE A 132 10.17 6.14 -1.23
N ALA A 133 9.27 5.73 -0.33
CA ALA A 133 9.31 4.46 0.37
C ALA A 133 8.19 3.57 -0.15
N LEU A 134 8.55 2.61 -1.01
CA LEU A 134 7.61 1.65 -1.59
C LEU A 134 7.58 0.39 -0.74
N ILE A 135 6.44 0.13 -0.12
CA ILE A 135 6.26 -0.99 0.81
C ILE A 135 5.74 -2.19 0.02
N GLY A 136 6.52 -3.27 0.03
CA GLY A 136 6.10 -4.54 -0.56
C GLY A 136 4.88 -5.12 0.13
N ILE A 137 4.18 -6.02 -0.56
CA ILE A 137 3.05 -6.76 0.01
C ILE A 137 3.59 -7.73 1.07
N GLY A 138 3.01 -7.69 2.27
CA GLY A 138 3.31 -8.64 3.35
C GLY A 138 2.93 -10.09 2.99
N ALA A 139 3.21 -11.03 3.88
CA ALA A 139 2.73 -12.41 3.73
C ALA A 139 1.22 -12.53 4.00
N ILE A 140 0.39 -11.89 3.15
CA ILE A 140 -1.06 -11.73 3.39
C ILE A 140 -1.85 -13.05 3.33
N GLY A 141 -1.29 -14.12 2.74
CA GLY A 141 -1.85 -15.48 2.86
C GLY A 141 -1.76 -16.06 4.27
N CYS A 142 -1.01 -15.40 5.17
CA CYS A 142 -0.97 -15.69 6.60
C CYS A 142 -1.92 -14.81 7.42
N SER A 143 -2.70 -13.92 6.79
CA SER A 143 -3.62 -13.05 7.54
C SER A 143 -4.72 -13.90 8.19
N PRO A 144 -5.27 -13.48 9.35
CA PRO A 144 -6.27 -14.28 10.06
C PRO A 144 -7.49 -14.66 9.21
N ASN A 145 -7.92 -13.79 8.29
CA ASN A 145 -9.01 -14.06 7.36
C ASN A 145 -8.66 -15.17 6.35
N GLU A 146 -7.44 -15.15 5.81
CA GLU A 146 -6.96 -16.20 4.91
C GLU A 146 -6.72 -17.53 5.64
N LEU A 147 -6.21 -17.48 6.87
CA LEU A 147 -6.10 -18.68 7.71
C LEU A 147 -7.46 -19.29 8.03
N ALA A 148 -8.46 -18.47 8.36
CA ALA A 148 -9.80 -18.94 8.66
C ALA A 148 -10.44 -19.67 7.46
N GLN A 149 -10.25 -19.13 6.25
CA GLN A 149 -10.90 -19.63 5.02
C GLN A 149 -10.13 -20.77 4.35
N ASN A 150 -8.81 -20.64 4.22
CA ASN A 150 -8.00 -21.47 3.33
C ASN A 150 -7.09 -22.46 4.07
N SER A 151 -6.84 -22.25 5.36
CA SER A 151 -5.97 -23.12 6.16
C SER A 151 -6.76 -24.24 6.82
N ARG A 152 -6.29 -25.50 6.80
CA ARG A 152 -6.98 -26.61 7.48
C ARG A 152 -6.71 -26.65 8.99
N ASP A 153 -5.50 -26.30 9.40
CA ASP A 153 -5.06 -26.24 10.79
C ASP A 153 -5.24 -24.84 11.42
N GLY A 154 -5.51 -23.81 10.60
CA GLY A 154 -5.64 -22.43 11.08
C GLY A 154 -4.29 -21.78 11.37
N THR A 155 -3.19 -22.34 10.85
CA THR A 155 -1.83 -21.84 11.05
C THR A 155 -1.01 -21.85 9.76
N THR A 156 -1.24 -22.81 8.87
CA THR A 156 -0.56 -22.92 7.59
C THR A 156 -1.06 -21.83 6.64
N CYS A 157 -0.17 -20.95 6.18
CA CYS A 157 -0.51 -19.86 5.26
C CYS A 157 -0.90 -20.38 3.86
N ASP A 158 -1.75 -19.64 3.14
CA ASP A 158 -2.07 -19.93 1.73
C ASP A 158 -0.88 -19.54 0.81
N GLU A 159 -0.16 -20.55 0.31
CA GLU A 159 0.98 -20.33 -0.59
C GLU A 159 0.61 -19.91 -2.01
N ARG A 160 -0.63 -20.15 -2.47
CA ARG A 160 -1.09 -19.60 -3.75
C ARG A 160 -1.12 -18.07 -3.68
N ILE A 161 -1.52 -17.51 -2.54
CA ILE A 161 -1.53 -16.06 -2.30
C ILE A 161 -0.10 -15.55 -2.09
N ASN A 162 0.68 -16.20 -1.21
CA ASN A 162 2.03 -15.73 -0.90
C ASN A 162 2.98 -15.81 -2.11
N SER A 163 2.85 -16.82 -2.98
CA SER A 163 3.62 -16.88 -4.22
C SER A 163 3.31 -15.73 -5.17
N ALA A 164 2.03 -15.38 -5.35
CA ALA A 164 1.60 -14.19 -6.10
C ALA A 164 2.19 -12.89 -5.53
N ASN A 165 2.20 -12.72 -4.21
CA ASN A 165 2.77 -11.55 -3.55
C ASN A 165 4.28 -11.42 -3.80
N ARG A 166 5.01 -12.55 -3.75
CA ARG A 166 6.46 -12.57 -4.04
C ARG A 166 6.77 -12.16 -5.48
N ILE A 167 5.93 -12.54 -6.44
CA ILE A 167 6.06 -12.11 -7.84
C ILE A 167 5.91 -10.58 -7.94
N PHE A 168 4.86 -10.01 -7.35
CA PHE A 168 4.68 -8.56 -7.32
C PHE A 168 5.85 -7.84 -6.65
N ASN A 169 6.28 -8.30 -5.48
CA ASN A 169 7.38 -7.70 -4.73
C ASN A 169 8.70 -7.72 -5.51
N SER A 170 9.00 -8.81 -6.21
CA SER A 170 10.17 -8.89 -7.09
C SER A 170 10.14 -7.82 -8.19
N LYS A 171 8.98 -7.63 -8.83
CA LYS A 171 8.80 -6.57 -9.84
C LYS A 171 8.82 -5.17 -9.24
N LEU A 172 8.35 -4.99 -8.00
CA LEU A 172 8.42 -3.72 -7.29
C LEU A 172 9.88 -3.34 -6.96
N VAL A 173 10.72 -4.31 -6.61
CA VAL A 173 12.17 -4.11 -6.45
C VAL A 173 12.79 -3.66 -7.77
N ALA A 174 12.50 -4.36 -8.87
CA ALA A 174 12.97 -3.96 -10.19
C ALA A 174 12.50 -2.55 -10.60
N LEU A 175 11.28 -2.15 -10.19
CA LEU A 175 10.77 -0.80 -10.42
C LEU A 175 11.54 0.25 -9.61
N VAL A 176 11.88 -0.04 -8.35
CA VAL A 176 12.73 0.83 -7.52
C VAL A 176 14.10 1.03 -8.17
N ASP A 177 14.71 -0.05 -8.68
CA ASP A 177 15.99 0.03 -9.39
C ASP A 177 15.86 0.87 -10.66
N HIS A 178 14.80 0.66 -11.44
CA HIS A 178 14.52 1.44 -12.65
C HIS A 178 14.42 2.94 -12.35
N PHE A 179 13.64 3.35 -11.35
CA PHE A 179 13.54 4.78 -11.02
C PHE A 179 14.87 5.34 -10.51
N ASN A 180 15.57 4.65 -9.61
CA ASN A 180 16.87 5.11 -9.12
C ASN A 180 17.92 5.27 -10.24
N GLN A 181 17.83 4.51 -11.33
CA GLN A 181 18.71 4.65 -12.50
C GLN A 181 18.31 5.81 -13.42
N ASN A 182 17.03 6.16 -13.47
CA ASN A 182 16.47 7.09 -14.47
C ASN A 182 16.03 8.45 -13.90
N THR A 183 16.01 8.61 -12.57
CA THR A 183 15.69 9.88 -11.89
C THR A 183 16.80 10.22 -10.88
N PRO A 184 17.92 10.81 -11.32
CA PRO A 184 19.12 10.99 -10.48
C PRO A 184 18.93 11.97 -9.31
N ASP A 185 17.89 12.79 -9.36
CA ASP A 185 17.50 13.74 -8.32
C ASP A 185 16.49 13.16 -7.31
N ALA A 186 16.04 11.91 -7.50
CA ALA A 186 15.11 11.22 -6.61
C ALA A 186 15.72 9.97 -5.99
N LYS A 187 15.15 9.53 -4.87
CA LYS A 187 15.52 8.30 -4.17
C LYS A 187 14.29 7.44 -3.92
N PHE A 188 14.32 6.24 -4.46
CA PHE A 188 13.34 5.20 -4.22
C PHE A 188 13.94 4.12 -3.32
N THR A 189 13.20 3.71 -2.30
CA THR A 189 13.59 2.67 -1.35
C THR A 189 12.48 1.64 -1.23
N TYR A 190 12.85 0.37 -1.43
CA TYR A 190 11.95 -0.76 -1.19
C TYR A 190 11.97 -1.16 0.29
N ILE A 191 10.80 -1.34 0.88
CA ILE A 191 10.64 -1.87 2.24
C ILE A 191 10.12 -3.31 2.15
N ASN A 192 10.93 -4.25 2.62
CA ASN A 192 10.62 -5.68 2.61
C ASN A 192 9.62 -6.08 3.70
N ALA A 193 8.37 -5.62 3.58
CA ALA A 193 7.32 -5.97 4.53
C ALA A 193 7.08 -7.48 4.59
N TYR A 194 7.20 -8.19 3.46
CA TYR A 194 7.08 -9.65 3.43
C TYR A 194 8.03 -10.33 4.41
N GLY A 195 9.34 -10.01 4.33
CA GLY A 195 10.34 -10.56 5.24
C GLY A 195 10.13 -10.13 6.70
N ILE A 196 9.75 -8.87 6.93
CA ILE A 196 9.46 -8.35 8.27
C ILE A 196 8.30 -9.13 8.92
N PHE A 197 7.19 -9.32 8.21
CA PHE A 197 6.05 -10.09 8.72
C PHE A 197 6.38 -11.56 8.92
N GLN A 198 7.12 -12.19 8.00
CA GLN A 198 7.54 -13.58 8.18
C GLN A 198 8.41 -13.76 9.42
N ASP A 199 9.36 -12.86 9.68
CA ASP A 199 10.20 -12.94 10.87
C ASP A 199 9.39 -12.73 12.15
N MET A 200 8.41 -11.82 12.16
CA MET A 200 7.51 -11.65 13.30
C MET A 200 6.65 -12.89 13.58
N VAL A 201 6.19 -13.60 12.54
CA VAL A 201 5.40 -14.83 12.69
C VAL A 201 6.27 -16.01 13.12
N ALA A 202 7.50 -16.12 12.61
CA ALA A 202 8.42 -17.20 12.95
C ALA A 202 9.09 -17.02 14.32
N ASN A 203 9.35 -15.77 14.73
CA ASN A 203 10.04 -15.40 15.97
C ASN A 203 9.22 -14.45 16.85
N PRO A 204 7.95 -14.76 17.19
CA PRO A 204 7.03 -13.80 17.79
C PRO A 204 7.48 -13.29 19.15
N SER A 205 8.12 -14.13 19.97
CA SER A 205 8.60 -13.76 21.30
C SER A 205 9.66 -12.65 21.27
N ARG A 206 10.48 -12.57 20.20
CA ARG A 206 11.47 -11.49 20.00
C ARG A 206 10.81 -10.12 19.85
N TYR A 207 9.57 -10.10 19.35
CA TYR A 207 8.77 -8.91 19.11
C TYR A 207 7.69 -8.70 20.19
N GLY A 208 7.68 -9.53 21.24
CA GLY A 208 6.67 -9.46 22.31
C GLY A 208 5.30 -10.06 21.94
N PHE A 209 5.17 -10.71 20.79
CA PHE A 209 3.94 -11.39 20.38
C PHE A 209 3.84 -12.79 20.98
N ARG A 210 2.60 -13.20 21.30
CA ARG A 210 2.26 -14.56 21.77
C ARG A 210 1.31 -15.29 20.82
N VAL A 211 0.49 -14.54 20.09
CA VAL A 211 -0.51 -15.05 19.16
C VAL A 211 -0.16 -14.51 17.78
N THR A 212 0.04 -15.40 16.81
CA THR A 212 0.47 -15.05 15.44
C THR A 212 -0.56 -15.41 14.38
N ASN A 213 -1.55 -16.22 14.74
CA ASN A 213 -2.52 -16.78 13.80
C ASN A 213 -3.94 -16.25 14.02
N ALA A 214 -4.19 -15.37 14.99
CA ALA A 214 -5.54 -14.84 15.24
C ALA A 214 -5.56 -13.32 15.41
N GLY A 215 -6.67 -12.70 15.00
CA GLY A 215 -6.94 -11.28 15.22
C GLY A 215 -7.21 -10.96 16.69
N CYS A 216 -6.83 -9.76 17.14
CA CYS A 216 -7.20 -9.25 18.48
C CYS A 216 -8.70 -8.90 18.56
N CYS A 217 -9.30 -8.59 17.43
CA CYS A 217 -10.73 -8.35 17.23
C CYS A 217 -11.22 -9.17 16.04
N GLY A 218 -12.53 -9.20 15.83
CA GLY A 218 -13.19 -10.02 14.82
C GLY A 218 -13.90 -11.23 15.44
N VAL A 219 -14.57 -12.00 14.60
CA VAL A 219 -15.42 -13.11 15.03
C VAL A 219 -15.16 -14.35 14.18
N GLY A 220 -15.36 -15.52 14.78
CA GLY A 220 -15.25 -16.82 14.13
C GLY A 220 -13.82 -17.34 14.14
N ARG A 221 -13.53 -18.25 13.21
CA ARG A 221 -12.23 -18.93 13.15
C ARG A 221 -11.09 -17.92 12.99
N ASN A 222 -10.00 -18.13 13.74
CA ASN A 222 -8.84 -17.23 13.82
C ASN A 222 -9.20 -15.75 14.16
N ASN A 223 -10.41 -15.47 14.66
CA ASN A 223 -10.98 -14.10 14.75
C ASN A 223 -10.89 -13.33 13.41
N GLY A 224 -10.83 -14.04 12.29
CA GLY A 224 -10.61 -13.46 10.97
C GLY A 224 -11.74 -13.71 9.98
N GLN A 225 -12.66 -14.63 10.28
CA GLN A 225 -13.77 -14.99 9.39
C GLN A 225 -14.72 -13.80 9.17
N ILE A 226 -14.98 -13.03 10.23
CA ILE A 226 -15.58 -11.71 10.15
C ILE A 226 -14.55 -10.73 10.71
N THR A 227 -14.11 -9.78 9.89
CA THR A 227 -13.11 -8.78 10.27
C THR A 227 -13.65 -7.85 11.34
N CYS A 228 -12.77 -7.08 11.99
CA CYS A 228 -13.18 -6.07 12.96
C CYS A 228 -14.14 -5.06 12.32
N LEU A 229 -15.28 -4.83 12.97
CA LEU A 229 -16.21 -3.78 12.59
C LEU A 229 -15.77 -2.47 13.30
N PRO A 230 -15.97 -1.29 12.67
CA PRO A 230 -15.74 0.00 13.30
C PRO A 230 -16.50 0.18 14.61
#